data_AF-A0AAD7HMG9-F1
#
_entry.id   AF-A0AAD7HMG9-F1
#
_cell.length_a   1.000
_cell.length_b   1.000
_cell.length_c   1.000
_cell.angle_alpha   90.00
_cell.angle_beta   90.00
_cell.angle_gamma   90.00
#
_symmetry.space_group_name_H-M   'P 1'
#
loop_
_entity.id
_entity.type
_entity.pdbx_description
1 polymer ?
#
loop_
_entity_poly.entity_id
_entity_poly.type
_entity_poly.pdbx_seq_one_letter_code
_entity_poly.pdbx_strand_id
1 'polypeptide(L)'
;MHSSRATPIGAGREITTKSGTLHGFIDPSSPAVRQFLGVPFALPPTGARRWLPPMGFNNSSVSINTTSFGPACPQIPLSTQLTPDVFSAKGGNRTEFFPVEEFSEDCLTLNVWTPASMEGTKLPVLVWFFGRVFLQGGVHSLYFNPTSRVQRTQGHIVVSANYHVNIFGFPNTPGLADRNLGLPDQHTALEWVCAHKYRCIWGRSKTHCCVG
;
A
#
# COMPACT_ATOMS: atom_id res chain seq x y z
N MET A 1 39.19 -22.29 4.46
CA MET A 1 38.53 -21.29 5.34
C MET A 1 37.73 -20.35 4.46
N HIS A 2 36.46 -20.67 4.20
CA HIS A 2 35.56 -19.76 3.48
C HIS A 2 34.90 -18.84 4.52
N SER A 3 35.32 -17.56 4.51
CA SER A 3 34.75 -16.53 5.38
C SER A 3 33.36 -16.15 4.86
N SER A 4 32.32 -16.71 5.47
CA SER A 4 30.93 -16.28 5.28
C SER A 4 30.77 -14.90 5.94
N ARG A 5 30.79 -13.86 5.10
CA ARG A 5 30.58 -12.47 5.52
C ARG A 5 29.12 -12.33 5.94
N ALA A 6 28.87 -12.21 7.25
CA ALA A 6 27.55 -11.92 7.77
C ALA A 6 27.06 -10.57 7.22
N THR A 7 25.90 -10.58 6.57
CA THR A 7 25.21 -9.38 6.11
C THR A 7 24.82 -8.53 7.33
N PRO A 8 25.14 -7.23 7.38
CA PRO A 8 24.81 -6.40 8.54
C PRO A 8 23.29 -6.39 8.78
N ILE A 9 22.88 -6.41 10.05
CA ILE A 9 21.48 -6.43 10.52
C ILE A 9 20.67 -5.19 10.04
N GLY A 10 21.29 -4.21 9.38
CA GLY A 10 20.63 -3.04 8.75
C GLY A 10 20.60 -3.04 7.21
N ALA A 11 21.30 -3.96 6.53
CA ALA A 11 21.39 -3.96 5.08
C ALA A 11 20.09 -4.52 4.45
N GLY A 12 19.23 -3.61 3.99
CA GLY A 12 18.02 -3.96 3.24
C GLY A 12 16.72 -3.40 3.81
N ARG A 13 16.71 -2.82 5.01
CA ARG A 13 15.50 -2.20 5.61
C ARG A 13 15.32 -0.73 5.23
N GLU A 14 16.35 -0.10 4.69
CA GLU A 14 16.32 1.29 4.27
C GLU A 14 16.37 1.40 2.75
N ILE A 15 15.59 2.33 2.19
CA ILE A 15 15.61 2.59 0.75
C ILE A 15 15.34 4.04 0.37
N THR A 16 16.24 4.62 -0.43
CA THR A 16 16.07 5.98 -0.96
C THR A 16 15.22 5.99 -2.24
N THR A 17 14.16 6.79 -2.22
CA THR A 17 13.18 6.95 -3.30
C THR A 17 13.11 8.42 -3.76
N LYS A 18 12.18 8.78 -4.67
CA LYS A 18 11.88 10.20 -4.95
C LYS A 18 10.96 10.80 -3.87
N SER A 19 10.24 9.94 -3.15
CA SER A 19 9.35 10.30 -2.03
C SER A 19 10.07 10.31 -0.67
N GLY A 20 11.41 10.16 -0.66
CA GLY A 20 12.21 10.17 0.57
C GLY A 20 12.92 8.85 0.84
N THR A 21 13.61 8.78 1.96
CA THR A 21 14.22 7.56 2.48
C THR A 21 13.19 6.80 3.32
N LEU A 22 12.83 5.60 2.90
CA LEU A 22 11.85 4.75 3.57
C LEU A 22 12.55 3.74 4.48
N HIS A 23 12.07 3.63 5.72
CA HIS A 23 12.54 2.66 6.71
C HIS A 23 11.48 1.58 6.89
N GLY A 24 11.69 0.44 6.25
CA GLY A 24 10.86 -0.74 6.37
C GLY A 24 11.35 -1.71 7.43
N PHE A 25 10.81 -2.93 7.42
CA PHE A 25 11.19 -3.98 8.35
C PHE A 25 11.16 -5.36 7.71
N ILE A 26 11.68 -6.34 8.44
CA ILE A 26 11.60 -7.76 8.13
C ILE A 26 11.00 -8.41 9.37
N ASP A 27 9.85 -9.07 9.20
CA ASP A 27 9.18 -9.79 10.28
C ASP A 27 9.97 -11.08 10.57
N PRO A 28 10.29 -11.41 11.83
CA PRO A 28 11.00 -12.65 12.18
C PRO A 28 10.31 -13.93 11.71
N SER A 29 8.98 -13.93 11.62
CA SER A 29 8.19 -15.03 11.05
C SER A 29 8.32 -15.13 9.52
N SER A 30 8.73 -14.04 8.88
CA SER A 30 8.88 -13.91 7.44
C SER A 30 10.23 -13.32 7.02
N PRO A 31 11.35 -14.00 7.35
CA PRO A 31 12.70 -13.45 7.20
C PRO A 31 13.13 -13.20 5.75
N ALA A 32 12.40 -13.78 4.78
CA ALA A 32 12.66 -13.61 3.36
C ALA A 32 11.86 -12.46 2.72
N VAL A 33 11.16 -11.65 3.52
CA VAL A 33 10.29 -10.57 3.04
C VAL A 33 10.65 -9.25 3.70
N ARG A 34 10.93 -8.23 2.89
CA ARG A 34 10.99 -6.83 3.29
C ARG A 34 9.65 -6.18 3.10
N GLN A 35 9.25 -5.38 4.08
CA GLN A 35 7.96 -4.72 4.15
C GLN A 35 8.15 -3.22 4.34
N PHE A 36 7.45 -2.43 3.53
CA PHE A 36 7.34 -0.97 3.67
C PHE A 36 5.86 -0.64 3.69
N LEU A 37 5.32 -0.31 4.85
CA LEU A 37 3.90 -0.08 5.08
C LEU A 37 3.64 1.43 5.29
N GLY A 38 2.49 1.93 4.83
CA GLY A 38 2.11 3.33 5.03
C GLY A 38 2.96 4.35 4.25
N VAL A 39 3.51 3.96 3.10
CA VAL A 39 4.32 4.85 2.24
C VAL A 39 3.41 5.90 1.60
N PRO A 40 3.61 7.22 1.82
CA PRO A 40 2.80 8.24 1.17
C PRO A 40 3.09 8.30 -0.34
N PHE A 41 2.05 8.16 -1.15
CA PHE A 41 2.17 8.29 -2.62
C PHE A 41 1.61 9.63 -3.13
N ALA A 42 0.76 10.29 -2.35
CA ALA A 42 0.20 11.60 -2.63
C ALA A 42 0.27 12.50 -1.38
N LEU A 43 0.14 13.82 -1.59
CA LEU A 43 -0.04 14.78 -0.51
C LEU A 43 -1.38 14.53 0.21
N PRO A 44 -1.48 14.84 1.51
CA PRO A 44 -2.72 14.69 2.26
C PRO A 44 -3.88 15.44 1.57
N PRO A 45 -4.97 14.76 1.24
CA PRO A 45 -6.13 15.36 0.55
C PRO A 45 -7.09 16.03 1.54
N THR A 46 -6.54 16.72 2.55
CA THR A 46 -7.29 17.29 3.66
C THR A 46 -7.55 18.79 3.48
N GLY A 47 -8.54 19.33 4.20
CA GLY A 47 -8.81 20.76 4.23
C GLY A 47 -9.08 21.34 2.83
N ALA A 48 -8.25 22.30 2.40
CA ALA A 48 -8.38 22.93 1.09
C ALA A 48 -8.09 21.99 -0.09
N ARG A 49 -7.49 20.82 0.15
CA ARG A 49 -7.28 19.77 -0.86
C ARG A 49 -8.41 18.75 -0.91
N ARG A 50 -9.38 18.84 0.00
CA ARG A 50 -10.56 17.98 -0.05
C ARG A 50 -11.28 18.20 -1.37
N TRP A 51 -11.60 17.11 -2.03
CA TRP A 51 -12.26 17.07 -3.34
C TRP A 51 -11.48 17.69 -4.50
N LEU A 52 -10.15 17.79 -4.37
CA LEU A 52 -9.26 18.06 -5.49
C LEU A 52 -8.60 16.78 -5.98
N PRO A 53 -8.18 16.71 -7.26
CA PRO A 53 -7.37 15.60 -7.75
C PRO A 53 -6.11 15.39 -6.87
N PRO A 54 -5.69 14.14 -6.66
CA PRO A 54 -4.50 13.83 -5.87
C PRO A 54 -3.26 14.47 -6.50
N MET A 55 -2.33 14.87 -5.64
CA MET A 55 -1.05 15.42 -6.06
C MET A 55 0.04 14.50 -5.54
N GLY A 56 0.84 13.92 -6.44
CA GLY A 56 1.90 12.98 -6.09
C GLY A 56 2.87 13.54 -5.05
N PHE A 57 3.30 12.69 -4.11
CA PHE A 57 4.24 13.06 -3.06
C PHE A 57 5.68 12.77 -3.50
N ASN A 58 6.45 13.83 -3.75
CA ASN A 58 7.86 13.76 -4.12
C ASN A 58 8.67 14.71 -3.23
N ASN A 59 9.28 14.17 -2.19
CA ASN A 59 10.22 14.90 -1.35
C ASN A 59 11.39 13.97 -0.97
N SER A 60 12.49 14.04 -1.71
CA SER A 60 13.63 13.14 -1.48
C SER A 60 14.39 13.42 -0.18
N SER A 61 14.15 14.57 0.45
CA SER A 61 14.87 15.01 1.65
C SER A 61 14.26 14.50 2.95
N VAL A 62 13.07 13.88 2.90
CA VAL A 62 12.42 13.35 4.12
C VAL A 62 12.82 11.91 4.39
N SER A 63 12.83 11.57 5.67
CA SER A 63 13.02 10.20 6.18
C SER A 63 11.68 9.74 6.76
N ILE A 64 11.16 8.62 6.28
CA ILE A 64 9.79 8.16 6.58
C ILE A 64 9.87 6.78 7.24
N ASN A 65 9.28 6.67 8.42
CA ASN A 65 9.09 5.38 9.06
C ASN A 65 7.91 4.64 8.39
N THR A 66 8.18 3.46 7.84
CA THR A 66 7.22 2.67 7.06
C THR A 66 7.04 1.27 7.65
N THR A 67 6.95 1.19 8.99
CA THR A 67 6.80 -0.08 9.72
C THR A 67 5.37 -0.44 10.07
N SER A 68 4.41 0.46 9.80
CA SER A 68 3.00 0.28 10.14
C SER A 68 2.12 0.72 8.98
N PHE A 69 0.94 0.12 8.84
CA PHE A 69 -0.03 0.55 7.84
C PHE A 69 -0.46 2.00 8.10
N GLY A 70 -0.72 2.74 7.02
CA GLY A 70 -1.41 4.02 7.11
C GLY A 70 -2.88 3.84 7.49
N PRO A 71 -3.56 4.92 7.93
CA PRO A 71 -4.98 4.86 8.25
C PRO A 71 -5.81 4.56 6.99
N ALA A 72 -6.97 3.96 7.18
CA ALA A 72 -7.94 3.83 6.10
C ALA A 72 -8.58 5.17 5.77
N CYS A 73 -9.03 5.33 4.53
CA CYS A 73 -9.78 6.53 4.15
C CYS A 73 -11.12 6.60 4.89
N PRO A 74 -11.67 7.80 5.15
CA PRO A 74 -12.85 7.93 6.01
C PRO A 74 -14.04 7.23 5.39
N GLN A 75 -14.71 6.42 6.19
CA GLN A 75 -15.82 5.57 5.76
C GLN A 75 -16.61 5.11 6.97
N ILE A 76 -17.76 4.49 6.72
CA ILE A 76 -18.55 3.87 7.78
C ILE A 76 -17.78 2.63 8.27
N PRO A 77 -17.48 2.51 9.57
CA PRO A 77 -16.75 1.38 10.10
C PRO A 77 -17.46 0.06 9.76
N LEU A 78 -16.71 -0.89 9.22
CA LEU A 78 -17.28 -2.18 8.80
C LEU A 78 -17.78 -3.00 9.99
N SER A 79 -17.21 -2.77 11.17
CA SER A 79 -17.63 -3.37 12.44
C SER A 79 -19.04 -2.95 12.87
N THR A 80 -19.53 -1.77 12.45
CA THR A 80 -20.86 -1.27 12.81
C THR A 80 -21.96 -1.71 11.85
N GLN A 81 -21.63 -2.42 10.77
CA GLN A 81 -22.63 -3.06 9.90
C GLN A 81 -23.15 -4.33 10.60
N LEU A 82 -24.36 -4.22 11.16
CA LEU A 82 -25.04 -5.23 11.98
C LEU A 82 -25.71 -6.35 11.16
N THR A 83 -25.61 -6.32 9.82
CA THR A 83 -26.19 -7.36 8.97
C THR A 83 -25.26 -8.58 8.93
N PRO A 84 -25.78 -9.81 9.15
CA PRO A 84 -25.02 -11.03 8.89
C PRO A 84 -24.58 -11.05 7.44
N ASP A 85 -23.30 -10.80 7.19
CA ASP A 85 -22.70 -10.98 5.86
C ASP A 85 -22.28 -12.44 5.67
N VAL A 86 -22.04 -12.85 4.42
CA VAL A 86 -21.65 -14.22 4.08
C VAL A 86 -20.38 -14.69 4.81
N PHE A 87 -19.53 -13.74 5.22
CA PHE A 87 -18.28 -14.02 5.93
C PHE A 87 -18.55 -14.38 7.40
N SER A 88 -19.51 -13.71 8.02
CA SER A 88 -20.01 -13.97 9.36
C SER A 88 -20.85 -15.25 9.40
N ALA A 89 -21.69 -15.47 8.38
CA ALA A 89 -22.60 -16.60 8.29
C ALA A 89 -21.90 -17.96 8.17
N LYS A 90 -20.62 -17.99 7.75
CA LYS A 90 -19.80 -19.21 7.66
C LYS A 90 -18.81 -19.39 8.82
N GLY A 91 -18.99 -18.67 9.93
CA GLY A 91 -18.13 -18.79 11.11
C GLY A 91 -16.75 -18.16 10.96
N GLY A 92 -16.55 -17.28 9.97
CA GLY A 92 -15.32 -16.52 9.82
C GLY A 92 -15.23 -15.40 10.85
N ASN A 93 -14.02 -15.09 11.31
CA ASN A 93 -13.80 -13.95 12.17
C ASN A 93 -13.87 -12.67 11.33
N ARG A 94 -14.90 -11.83 11.56
CA ARG A 94 -15.08 -10.57 10.82
C ARG A 94 -13.83 -9.69 10.92
N THR A 95 -13.11 -9.69 12.03
CA THR A 95 -11.92 -8.82 12.18
C THR A 95 -10.77 -9.18 11.23
N GLU A 96 -10.75 -10.38 10.64
CA GLU A 96 -9.75 -10.77 9.63
C GLU A 96 -10.04 -10.14 8.25
N PHE A 97 -11.32 -9.97 7.93
CA PHE A 97 -11.79 -9.31 6.72
C PHE A 97 -11.99 -7.80 6.90
N PHE A 98 -12.15 -7.38 8.15
CA PHE A 98 -12.60 -6.07 8.59
C PHE A 98 -11.86 -5.65 9.87
N PRO A 99 -10.52 -5.45 9.83
CA PRO A 99 -9.81 -5.00 11.01
C PRO A 99 -10.41 -3.66 11.50
N VAL A 100 -10.27 -3.38 12.80
CA VAL A 100 -10.63 -2.07 13.32
C VAL A 100 -9.66 -1.06 12.71
N GLU A 101 -10.17 -0.22 11.81
CA GLU A 101 -9.36 0.74 11.09
C GLU A 101 -9.41 2.09 11.81
N GLU A 102 -8.23 2.68 12.03
CA GLU A 102 -8.13 4.11 12.26
C GLU A 102 -8.45 4.82 10.94
N PHE A 103 -9.37 5.78 10.98
CA PHE A 103 -9.78 6.54 9.81
C PHE A 103 -9.13 7.92 9.81
N SER A 104 -8.64 8.35 8.65
CA SER A 104 -8.12 9.70 8.43
C SER A 104 -8.36 10.11 6.98
N GLU A 105 -8.57 11.40 6.71
CA GLU A 105 -8.51 11.90 5.33
C GLU A 105 -7.08 11.86 4.78
N ASP A 106 -6.06 11.91 5.65
CA ASP A 106 -4.67 11.65 5.27
C ASP A 106 -4.42 10.14 5.14
N CYS A 107 -5.02 9.53 4.11
CA CYS A 107 -5.03 8.08 3.92
C CYS A 107 -4.32 7.61 2.63
N LEU A 108 -3.86 8.51 1.77
CA LEU A 108 -3.27 8.19 0.44
C LEU A 108 -1.86 7.62 0.56
N THR A 109 -1.82 6.42 1.12
CA THR A 109 -0.62 5.61 1.37
C THR A 109 -0.72 4.26 0.67
N LEU A 110 0.44 3.66 0.43
CA LEU A 110 0.58 2.33 -0.13
C LEU A 110 1.55 1.49 0.70
N ASN A 111 1.52 0.20 0.46
CA ASN A 111 2.34 -0.79 1.13
C ASN A 111 3.08 -1.63 0.09
N VAL A 112 4.30 -2.07 0.39
CA VAL A 112 5.16 -2.83 -0.50
C VAL A 112 5.71 -4.05 0.23
N TRP A 113 5.54 -5.24 -0.37
CA TRP A 113 6.15 -6.49 0.06
C TRP A 113 7.06 -7.02 -1.03
N THR A 114 8.34 -7.15 -0.72
CA THR A 114 9.38 -7.56 -1.67
C THR A 114 10.27 -8.64 -1.07
N PRO A 115 10.85 -9.56 -1.87
CA PRO A 115 11.91 -10.44 -1.41
C PRO A 115 13.06 -9.68 -0.73
N ALA A 116 13.63 -10.29 0.31
CA ALA A 116 14.71 -9.68 1.09
C ALA A 116 16.00 -9.50 0.28
N SER A 117 16.30 -10.44 -0.61
CA SER A 117 17.39 -10.35 -1.58
C SER A 117 16.83 -10.16 -2.99
N MET A 118 17.23 -9.08 -3.66
CA MET A 118 16.84 -8.78 -5.05
C MET A 118 18.03 -8.32 -5.90
N GLU A 119 19.24 -8.74 -5.55
CA GLU A 119 20.43 -8.36 -6.30
C GLU A 119 20.37 -8.93 -7.72
N GLY A 120 20.35 -8.05 -8.72
CA GLY A 120 20.40 -8.42 -10.13
C GLY A 120 19.10 -8.99 -10.72
N THR A 121 18.06 -9.22 -9.93
CA THR A 121 16.79 -9.79 -10.41
C THR A 121 15.76 -8.71 -10.72
N LYS A 122 14.96 -8.95 -11.77
CA LYS A 122 13.79 -8.12 -12.11
C LYS A 122 12.56 -8.94 -11.80
N LEU A 123 11.72 -8.45 -10.90
CA LEU A 123 10.48 -9.14 -10.53
C LEU A 123 9.26 -8.42 -11.10
N PRO A 124 8.20 -9.15 -11.50
CA PRO A 124 6.91 -8.55 -11.81
C PRO A 124 6.32 -7.88 -10.57
N VAL A 125 5.63 -6.77 -10.81
CA VAL A 125 4.91 -6.02 -9.76
C VAL A 125 3.42 -6.25 -9.90
N LEU A 126 2.81 -6.77 -8.84
CA LEU A 126 1.36 -6.90 -8.68
C LEU A 126 0.87 -5.72 -7.85
N VAL A 127 0.01 -4.88 -8.44
CA VAL A 127 -0.64 -3.78 -7.72
C VAL A 127 -2.08 -4.17 -7.44
N TRP A 128 -2.45 -4.18 -6.17
CA TRP A 128 -3.78 -4.55 -5.69
C TRP A 128 -4.50 -3.33 -5.11
N PHE A 129 -5.74 -3.13 -5.56
CA PHE A 129 -6.68 -2.17 -4.98
C PHE A 129 -7.82 -2.95 -4.33
N PHE A 130 -8.15 -2.60 -3.09
CA PHE A 130 -9.27 -3.26 -2.42
C PHE A 130 -10.61 -2.93 -3.11
N GLY A 131 -11.54 -3.89 -3.09
CA GLY A 131 -12.88 -3.74 -3.66
C GLY A 131 -13.89 -3.08 -2.71
N ARG A 132 -15.14 -3.57 -2.74
CA ARG A 132 -16.31 -3.08 -1.95
C ARG A 132 -16.99 -1.84 -2.50
N VAL A 133 -17.28 -1.88 -3.80
CA VAL A 133 -18.22 -0.99 -4.51
C VAL A 133 -17.95 0.51 -4.32
N PHE A 134 -16.69 0.89 -4.08
CA PHE A 134 -16.25 2.26 -3.86
C PHE A 134 -16.81 2.96 -2.61
N LEU A 135 -17.45 2.25 -1.67
CA LEU A 135 -18.03 2.87 -0.47
C LEU A 135 -17.15 2.76 0.77
N GLN A 136 -16.33 1.70 0.83
CA GLN A 136 -15.59 1.27 2.01
C GLN A 136 -14.47 0.30 1.61
N GLY A 137 -13.64 -0.11 2.56
CA GLY A 137 -12.48 -0.97 2.37
C GLY A 137 -11.18 -0.30 2.80
N GLY A 138 -10.12 -1.11 2.86
CA GLY A 138 -8.82 -0.69 3.29
C GLY A 138 -7.77 -1.75 2.98
N VAL A 139 -6.51 -1.34 3.09
CA VAL A 139 -5.35 -2.19 2.80
C VAL A 139 -4.91 -3.06 4.00
N HIS A 140 -5.56 -2.93 5.15
CA HIS A 140 -5.13 -3.57 6.40
C HIS A 140 -5.73 -4.97 6.63
N SER A 141 -6.51 -5.50 5.67
CA SER A 141 -7.14 -6.83 5.82
C SER A 141 -6.12 -7.96 5.86
N LEU A 142 -6.21 -8.79 6.91
CA LEU A 142 -5.35 -9.96 7.12
C LEU A 142 -5.51 -10.99 5.99
N TYR A 143 -6.71 -11.10 5.42
CA TYR A 143 -7.00 -12.01 4.32
C TYR A 143 -6.19 -11.70 3.05
N PHE A 144 -5.85 -10.43 2.84
CA PHE A 144 -5.10 -9.98 1.66
C PHE A 144 -3.62 -9.75 1.95
N ASN A 145 -3.12 -10.15 3.13
CA ASN A 145 -1.71 -10.03 3.46
C ASN A 145 -0.84 -10.95 2.56
N PRO A 146 0.02 -10.40 1.68
CA PRO A 146 0.75 -11.18 0.70
C PRO A 146 2.03 -11.81 1.26
N THR A 147 2.39 -11.55 2.52
CA THR A 147 3.70 -11.90 3.10
C THR A 147 4.04 -13.38 2.93
N SER A 148 3.13 -14.29 3.27
CA SER A 148 3.37 -15.73 3.14
C SER A 148 3.57 -16.19 1.69
N ARG A 149 2.92 -15.52 0.73
CA ARG A 149 3.03 -15.80 -0.71
C ARG A 149 4.34 -15.24 -1.27
N VAL A 150 4.72 -14.02 -0.90
CA VAL A 150 6.02 -13.43 -1.27
C VAL A 150 7.16 -14.26 -0.68
N GLN A 151 7.08 -14.64 0.59
CA GLN A 151 8.05 -15.52 1.26
C GLN A 151 8.25 -16.82 0.50
N ARG A 152 7.15 -17.52 0.17
CA ARG A 152 7.22 -18.84 -0.46
C ARG A 152 7.76 -18.80 -1.90
N THR A 153 7.36 -17.79 -2.67
CA THR A 153 7.64 -17.77 -4.11
C THR A 153 8.88 -16.98 -4.49
N GLN A 154 9.20 -15.92 -3.75
CA GLN A 154 10.31 -15.00 -4.01
C GLN A 154 10.34 -14.43 -5.46
N GLY A 155 9.23 -14.54 -6.18
CA GLY A 155 9.17 -14.34 -7.63
C GLY A 155 8.36 -13.13 -8.07
N HIS A 156 7.86 -12.33 -7.14
CA HIS A 156 7.06 -11.14 -7.41
C HIS A 156 7.12 -10.15 -6.26
N ILE A 157 6.72 -8.92 -6.55
CA ILE A 157 6.56 -7.85 -5.57
C ILE A 157 5.09 -7.48 -5.53
N VAL A 158 4.55 -7.25 -4.34
CA VAL A 158 3.15 -6.86 -4.15
C VAL A 158 3.08 -5.43 -3.63
N VAL A 159 2.19 -4.64 -4.22
CA VAL A 159 1.82 -3.32 -3.77
C VAL A 159 0.34 -3.31 -3.45
N SER A 160 -0.05 -2.78 -2.30
CA SER A 160 -1.45 -2.42 -2.02
C SER A 160 -1.55 -0.93 -1.78
N ALA A 161 -2.61 -0.28 -2.27
CA ALA A 161 -2.78 1.16 -2.12
C ALA A 161 -4.18 1.53 -1.65
N ASN A 162 -4.24 2.52 -0.75
CA ASN A 162 -5.48 3.19 -0.42
C ASN A 162 -5.90 4.14 -1.55
N TYR A 163 -7.19 4.33 -1.68
CA TYR A 163 -7.81 5.35 -2.52
C TYR A 163 -9.08 5.84 -1.82
N HIS A 164 -9.51 7.07 -2.10
CA HIS A 164 -10.73 7.56 -1.48
C HIS A 164 -11.95 6.76 -1.88
N VAL A 165 -12.85 6.59 -0.92
CA VAL A 165 -14.14 5.92 -1.07
C VAL A 165 -15.27 6.88 -0.74
N ASN A 166 -16.52 6.44 -0.93
CA ASN A 166 -17.76 7.16 -0.64
C ASN A 166 -17.77 8.62 -1.15
N ILE A 167 -18.32 9.55 -0.39
CA ILE A 167 -18.36 10.98 -0.72
C ILE A 167 -16.96 11.62 -0.81
N PHE A 168 -15.92 11.04 -0.20
CA PHE A 168 -14.56 11.57 -0.37
C PHE A 168 -14.00 11.27 -1.76
N GLY A 169 -14.27 10.08 -2.32
CA GLY A 169 -13.73 9.65 -3.61
C GLY A 169 -14.69 9.84 -4.78
N PHE A 170 -15.99 9.75 -4.54
CA PHE A 170 -17.03 9.74 -5.57
C PHE A 170 -18.21 10.64 -5.19
N PRO A 171 -17.97 11.94 -4.92
CA PRO A 171 -19.03 12.86 -4.55
C PRO A 171 -19.95 13.12 -5.76
N ASN A 172 -21.21 12.69 -5.67
CA ASN A 172 -22.21 13.02 -6.70
C ASN A 172 -22.91 14.36 -6.42
N THR A 173 -22.14 15.43 -6.21
CA THR A 173 -22.68 16.76 -5.89
C THR A 173 -22.57 17.72 -7.07
N PRO A 174 -23.62 18.52 -7.38
CA PRO A 174 -23.59 19.53 -8.44
C PRO A 174 -22.49 20.59 -8.28
N GLY A 175 -22.04 20.85 -7.05
CA GLY A 175 -21.05 21.88 -6.73
C GLY A 175 -19.60 21.51 -7.03
N LEU A 176 -19.32 20.27 -7.46
CA LEU A 176 -17.98 19.84 -7.82
C LEU A 176 -17.88 19.57 -9.32
N ALA A 177 -16.79 20.07 -9.91
CA ALA A 177 -16.44 19.82 -11.30
C ALA A 177 -16.04 18.35 -11.51
N ASP A 178 -15.14 17.84 -10.66
CA ASP A 178 -14.71 16.45 -10.67
C ASP A 178 -15.47 15.62 -9.64
N ARG A 179 -16.10 14.54 -10.09
CA ARG A 179 -16.89 13.61 -9.26
C ARG A 179 -16.30 12.21 -9.18
N ASN A 180 -15.12 12.04 -9.75
CA ASN A 180 -14.39 10.79 -9.82
C ASN A 180 -12.96 11.05 -9.34
N LEU A 181 -12.77 11.11 -8.02
CA LEU A 181 -11.51 11.43 -7.37
C LEU A 181 -10.78 10.16 -6.89
N GLY A 182 -11.54 9.11 -6.55
CA GLY A 182 -10.97 7.83 -6.13
C GLY A 182 -10.21 7.09 -7.24
N LEU A 183 -10.62 7.19 -8.52
CA LEU A 183 -9.86 6.58 -9.62
C LEU A 183 -8.55 7.32 -9.93
N PRO A 184 -8.50 8.67 -9.94
CA PRO A 184 -7.24 9.41 -9.93
C PRO A 184 -6.29 9.00 -8.80
N ASP A 185 -6.77 8.72 -7.59
CA ASP A 185 -5.91 8.23 -6.50
C ASP A 185 -5.21 6.93 -6.89
N GLN A 186 -5.95 5.97 -7.46
CA GLN A 186 -5.39 4.72 -7.97
C GLN A 186 -4.38 4.96 -9.09
N HIS A 187 -4.68 5.89 -10.00
CA HIS A 187 -3.75 6.28 -11.06
C HIS A 187 -2.45 6.86 -10.48
N THR A 188 -2.53 7.79 -9.51
CA THR A 188 -1.34 8.36 -8.87
C THR A 188 -0.54 7.30 -8.10
N ALA A 189 -1.18 6.30 -7.49
CA ALA A 189 -0.48 5.17 -6.90
C ALA A 189 0.28 4.35 -7.97
N LEU A 190 -0.32 4.11 -9.13
CA LEU A 190 0.35 3.45 -10.26
C LEU A 190 1.51 4.27 -10.84
N GLU A 191 1.36 5.59 -10.94
CA GLU A 191 2.43 6.50 -11.32
C GLU A 191 3.58 6.44 -10.31
N TRP A 192 3.27 6.41 -9.02
CA TRP A 192 4.27 6.24 -7.96
C TRP A 192 5.03 4.94 -8.15
N VAL A 193 4.32 3.81 -8.32
CA VAL A 193 4.96 2.51 -8.57
C VAL A 193 5.87 2.61 -9.81
N CYS A 194 5.37 3.16 -10.92
CA CYS A 194 6.11 3.31 -12.16
C CYS A 194 7.35 4.20 -12.03
N ALA A 195 7.26 5.33 -11.33
CA ALA A 195 8.36 6.25 -11.10
C ALA A 195 9.48 5.64 -10.25
N HIS A 196 9.13 4.65 -9.43
CA HIS A 196 10.05 4.01 -8.50
C HIS A 196 10.64 2.69 -9.02
N LYS A 197 10.07 2.07 -10.09
CA LYS A 197 10.54 0.84 -10.78
C LYS A 197 12.05 0.77 -11.06
N TYR A 198 12.72 1.91 -11.23
CA TYR A 198 14.11 2.01 -11.67
C TYR A 198 15.12 2.17 -10.52
N ARG A 199 14.65 2.32 -9.29
CA ARG A 199 15.48 2.43 -8.08
C ARG A 199 15.25 1.22 -7.18
N CYS A 200 16.19 1.03 -6.25
CA CYS A 200 16.52 -0.17 -5.49
C CYS A 200 15.36 -1.02 -4.90
N ILE A 201 14.09 -0.56 -4.95
CA ILE A 201 12.92 -1.26 -4.40
C ILE A 201 12.58 -2.46 -5.28
N TRP A 202 12.89 -2.42 -6.59
CA TRP A 202 12.34 -3.37 -7.57
C TRP A 202 13.39 -4.20 -8.32
N GLY A 203 14.68 -4.05 -7.98
CA GLY A 203 15.75 -4.37 -8.91
C GLY A 203 15.63 -3.51 -10.19
N ARG A 204 16.62 -3.50 -11.08
CA ARG A 204 16.60 -2.60 -12.26
C ARG A 204 15.59 -3.09 -13.32
N SER A 205 14.28 -2.94 -13.13
CA SER A 205 13.24 -3.41 -14.08
C SER A 205 12.80 -2.34 -15.08
N LYS A 206 12.47 -2.75 -16.32
CA LYS A 206 11.96 -1.88 -17.41
C LYS A 206 10.57 -2.28 -17.95
N THR A 207 9.97 -3.41 -17.56
CA THR A 207 9.01 -4.03 -18.50
C THR A 207 7.64 -4.53 -18.03
N HIS A 208 7.29 -4.75 -16.75
CA HIS A 208 5.93 -5.27 -16.46
C HIS A 208 5.34 -4.76 -15.13
N CYS A 209 4.23 -4.02 -15.19
CA CYS A 209 3.30 -3.81 -14.08
C CYS A 209 2.01 -4.55 -14.41
N CYS A 210 1.58 -5.45 -13.55
CA CYS A 210 0.27 -6.08 -13.64
C CYS A 210 -0.62 -5.49 -12.53
N VAL A 211 -1.78 -4.97 -12.93
CA VAL A 211 -2.83 -4.54 -11.99
C VAL A 211 -3.76 -5.73 -11.80
N GLY A 212 -4.05 -6.09 -10.55
CA GLY A 212 -4.85 -7.26 -10.19
C GLY A 212 -5.94 -6.97 -9.17
#